data_AF-A0A2N2XAR0-F1
#
_entry.id   AF-A0A2N2XAR0-F1
#
_cell.length_a   1.000
_cell.length_b   1.000
_cell.length_c   1.000
_cell.angle_alpha   90.00
_cell.angle_beta   90.00
_cell.angle_gamma   90.00
#
_symmetry.space_group_name_H-M   'P 1'
#
loop_
_entity.id
_entity.type
_entity.pdbx_description
1 polymer ?
#
loop_
_entity_poly.entity_id
_entity_poly.type
_entity_poly.pdbx_seq_one_letter_code
_entity_poly.pdbx_strand_id
1 'polypeptide(L)'
;MSLLKSNYIILKEQNLIVEYHSGILDTDSFINFKKSITLDPLFLPSLNYFVHLKKVTFSTTAEDINKYVTFLNTNSKVYGNRRVALITNTPNQVVSTTIFKMIQQNTSQVEIFSTNESALEWLNSKLDKNEILSVLAKLMLV
;
A
#
# COMPACT_ATOMS: atom_id res chain seq x y z
N MET A 1 8.88 -18.59 -9.20
CA MET A 1 8.03 -17.53 -8.63
C MET A 1 7.87 -16.43 -9.68
N SER A 2 6.70 -15.80 -9.78
CA SER A 2 6.41 -14.78 -10.81
C SER A 2 6.81 -13.37 -10.36
N LEU A 3 7.06 -12.48 -11.33
CA LEU A 3 7.25 -11.04 -11.14
C LEU A 3 6.07 -10.41 -10.36
N LEU A 4 6.31 -9.24 -9.78
CA LEU A 4 5.29 -8.47 -9.07
C LEU A 4 4.11 -8.17 -10.01
N LYS A 5 2.92 -8.56 -9.60
CA LYS A 5 1.65 -8.10 -10.18
C LYS A 5 0.99 -7.15 -9.21
N SER A 6 0.62 -5.98 -9.69
CA SER A 6 0.07 -4.89 -8.90
C SER A 6 -1.15 -4.32 -9.59
N ASN A 7 -2.30 -4.36 -8.91
CA ASN A 7 -3.56 -3.80 -9.38
C ASN A 7 -4.03 -2.77 -8.36
N TYR A 8 -4.72 -1.72 -8.82
CA TYR A 8 -5.33 -0.74 -7.93
C TYR A 8 -6.66 -0.23 -8.46
N ILE A 9 -7.41 0.41 -7.57
CA ILE A 9 -8.51 1.30 -7.93
C ILE A 9 -8.51 2.52 -7.01
N ILE A 10 -8.94 3.65 -7.53
CA ILE A 10 -9.11 4.89 -6.77
C ILE A 10 -10.59 5.11 -6.48
N LEU A 11 -10.95 5.12 -5.21
CA LEU A 11 -12.29 5.40 -4.70
C LEU A 11 -12.30 6.80 -4.09
N LYS A 12 -12.36 7.81 -4.97
CA LYS A 12 -12.21 9.22 -4.61
C LYS A 12 -13.21 9.68 -3.54
N GLU A 13 -14.48 9.29 -3.68
CA GLU A 13 -15.56 9.62 -2.74
C GLU A 13 -15.32 9.04 -1.33
N GLN A 14 -14.49 8.00 -1.24
CA GLN A 14 -14.13 7.32 0.00
C GLN A 14 -12.75 7.75 0.52
N ASN A 15 -12.10 8.70 -0.16
CA ASN A 15 -10.71 9.13 0.07
C ASN A 15 -9.74 7.95 0.19
N LEU A 16 -9.87 6.95 -0.68
CA LEU A 16 -9.16 5.68 -0.56
C LEU A 16 -8.61 5.18 -1.90
N ILE A 17 -7.38 4.65 -1.87
CA ILE A 17 -6.79 3.82 -2.90
C ILE A 17 -6.72 2.40 -2.37
N VAL A 18 -7.27 1.45 -3.11
CA VAL A 18 -7.22 0.02 -2.79
C VAL A 18 -6.19 -0.62 -3.72
N GLU A 19 -5.17 -1.24 -3.14
CA GLU A 19 -4.10 -1.90 -3.86
C GLU A 19 -4.06 -3.38 -3.53
N TYR A 20 -3.85 -4.18 -4.56
CA TYR A 20 -3.58 -5.61 -4.43
C TYR A 20 -2.26 -5.96 -5.10
N HIS A 21 -1.43 -6.68 -4.35
CA HIS A 21 -0.13 -7.14 -4.83
C HIS A 21 0.03 -8.65 -4.67
N SER A 22 0.67 -9.26 -5.66
CA SER A 22 1.06 -10.67 -5.63
C SER A 22 2.37 -10.93 -6.36
N GLY A 23 3.09 -11.99 -5.98
CA GLY A 23 4.38 -12.33 -6.56
C GLY A 23 5.57 -11.76 -5.78
N ILE A 24 6.72 -11.63 -6.44
CA ILE A 24 7.94 -11.13 -5.82
C ILE A 24 7.97 -9.60 -5.88
N LEU A 25 8.02 -8.93 -4.73
CA LEU A 25 8.20 -7.49 -4.66
C LEU A 25 9.70 -7.15 -4.63
N ASP A 26 10.15 -6.46 -5.66
CA ASP A 26 11.38 -5.68 -5.69
C ASP A 26 11.06 -4.18 -5.64
N THR A 27 12.01 -3.37 -5.16
CA THR A 27 11.77 -1.94 -4.91
C THR A 27 11.54 -1.13 -6.18
N ASP A 28 12.22 -1.44 -7.28
CA ASP A 28 12.13 -0.64 -8.51
C ASP A 28 10.78 -0.84 -9.20
N SER A 29 10.31 -2.09 -9.31
CA SER A 29 8.97 -2.40 -9.79
C SER A 29 7.89 -1.73 -8.94
N PHE A 30 8.07 -1.73 -7.61
CA PHE A 30 7.11 -1.10 -6.70
C PHE A 30 7.10 0.43 -6.83
N ILE A 31 8.27 1.08 -6.96
CA ILE A 31 8.37 2.52 -7.24
C ILE A 31 7.69 2.88 -8.55
N ASN A 32 7.92 2.12 -9.62
CA ASN A 32 7.31 2.38 -10.92
C ASN A 32 5.79 2.24 -10.88
N PHE A 33 5.28 1.24 -10.16
CA PHE A 33 3.86 1.11 -9.88
C PHE A 33 3.32 2.35 -9.15
N LYS A 34 3.98 2.81 -8.08
CA LYS A 34 3.54 4.01 -7.34
C LYS A 34 3.51 5.26 -8.22
N LYS A 35 4.50 5.44 -9.10
CA LYS A 35 4.49 6.52 -10.10
C LYS A 35 3.28 6.42 -11.02
N SER A 36 2.92 5.23 -11.49
CA SER A 36 1.76 5.05 -12.37
C SER A 36 0.44 5.47 -11.71
N ILE A 37 0.26 5.19 -10.41
CA ILE A 37 -0.91 5.66 -9.65
C ILE A 37 -1.00 7.19 -9.64
N THR A 38 0.12 7.88 -9.50
CA THR A 38 0.13 9.36 -9.47
C THR A 38 -0.23 10.02 -10.80
N LEU A 39 -0.23 9.25 -11.89
CA LEU A 39 -0.65 9.71 -13.21
C LEU A 39 -2.15 9.48 -13.46
N ASP A 40 -2.84 8.76 -12.57
CA ASP A 40 -4.28 8.54 -12.68
C ASP A 40 -5.04 9.88 -12.47
N PRO A 41 -5.98 10.25 -13.36
CA PRO A 41 -6.76 11.49 -13.22
C PRO A 41 -7.57 11.61 -11.91
N LEU A 42 -7.88 10.49 -11.26
CA LEU A 42 -8.60 10.46 -9.99
C LEU A 42 -7.66 10.60 -8.78
N PHE A 43 -6.35 10.56 -8.99
CA PHE A 43 -5.37 10.65 -7.92
C PHE A 43 -5.39 12.01 -7.22
N LEU A 44 -5.37 11.97 -5.89
CA LEU A 44 -5.13 13.11 -5.02
C LEU A 44 -4.08 12.74 -3.96
N PRO A 45 -3.14 13.65 -3.63
CA PRO A 45 -2.11 13.38 -2.61
C PRO A 45 -2.65 13.00 -1.22
N SER A 46 -3.88 13.40 -0.90
CA SER A 46 -4.55 13.19 0.39
C SER A 46 -5.25 11.82 0.54
N LEU A 47 -5.29 11.01 -0.52
CA LEU A 47 -5.95 9.71 -0.48
C LEU A 47 -5.23 8.77 0.48
N ASN A 48 -6.00 8.05 1.29
CA ASN A 48 -5.48 6.99 2.14
C ASN A 48 -5.24 5.72 1.33
N TYR A 49 -4.45 4.79 1.87
CA TYR A 49 -4.08 3.55 1.17
C TYR A 49 -4.49 2.33 1.97
N PHE A 50 -5.22 1.42 1.30
CA PHE A 50 -5.43 0.05 1.74
C PHE A 50 -4.58 -0.87 0.86
N VAL A 51 -3.46 -1.36 1.38
CA VAL A 51 -2.45 -2.10 0.60
C VAL A 51 -2.43 -3.57 1.02
N HIS A 52 -2.90 -4.44 0.13
CA HIS A 52 -3.02 -5.86 0.42
C HIS A 52 -1.80 -6.66 -0.08
N LEU A 53 -0.98 -7.14 0.85
CA LEU A 53 0.33 -7.75 0.60
C LEU A 53 0.38 -9.25 0.92
N LYS A 54 -0.72 -9.88 1.31
CA LYS A 54 -0.74 -11.30 1.75
C LYS A 54 -0.22 -12.31 0.72
N LYS A 55 -0.21 -11.95 -0.57
CA LYS A 55 0.29 -12.81 -1.66
C LYS A 55 1.66 -12.34 -2.19
N VAL A 56 2.32 -11.43 -1.46
CA VAL A 56 3.65 -10.93 -1.80
C VAL A 56 4.72 -11.72 -1.08
N THR A 57 5.78 -12.04 -1.82
CA THR A 57 7.08 -12.43 -1.29
C THR A 57 8.02 -11.24 -1.39
N PHE A 58 8.48 -10.72 -0.24
CA PHE A 58 9.42 -9.61 -0.21
C PHE A 58 10.81 -10.13 -0.59
N SER A 59 11.37 -9.61 -1.68
CA SER A 59 12.77 -9.81 -2.07
C SER A 59 13.52 -8.49 -1.92
N THR A 60 13.34 -7.84 -0.76
CA THR A 60 13.86 -6.51 -0.46
C THR A 60 14.83 -6.57 0.72
N THR A 61 15.95 -5.88 0.60
CA THR A 61 16.89 -5.61 1.69
C THR A 61 16.48 -4.37 2.51
N ALA A 62 17.21 -4.07 3.59
CA ALA A 62 17.03 -2.80 4.31
C ALA A 62 17.38 -1.58 3.43
N GLU A 63 18.38 -1.70 2.56
CA GLU A 63 18.77 -0.66 1.60
C GLU A 63 17.65 -0.39 0.59
N ASP A 64 16.99 -1.45 0.13
CA ASP A 64 15.83 -1.36 -0.76
C ASP A 64 14.65 -0.61 -0.11
N ILE A 65 14.41 -0.85 1.18
CA ILE A 65 13.39 -0.13 1.94
C ILE A 65 13.79 1.35 2.09
N ASN A 66 15.04 1.63 2.41
CA ASN A 66 15.56 3.00 2.48
C ASN A 66 15.43 3.73 1.13
N LYS A 67 15.76 3.07 0.01
CA LYS A 67 15.58 3.61 -1.34
C LYS A 67 14.12 4.00 -1.60
N TYR A 68 13.18 3.15 -1.22
CA TYR A 68 11.75 3.47 -1.35
C TYR A 68 11.33 4.65 -0.47
N VAL A 69 11.81 4.72 0.77
CA VAL A 69 11.50 5.85 1.66
C VAL A 69 12.11 7.16 1.15
N THR A 70 13.36 7.15 0.68
CA THR A 70 13.99 8.31 0.02
C THR A 70 13.15 8.77 -1.17
N PHE A 71 12.68 7.84 -2.00
CA PHE A 71 11.77 8.16 -3.10
C PHE A 71 10.49 8.88 -2.62
N LEU A 72 9.83 8.38 -1.57
CA LEU A 72 8.64 9.03 -1.01
C LEU A 72 8.96 10.43 -0.47
N ASN A 73 10.06 10.58 0.27
CA ASN A 73 10.45 11.84 0.91
C ASN A 73 10.85 12.92 -0.10
N THR A 74 11.62 12.57 -1.13
CA THR A 74 11.96 13.48 -2.22
C THR A 74 10.71 13.93 -3.00
N ASN A 75 9.65 13.13 -2.97
CA ASN A 75 8.37 13.42 -3.64
C ASN A 75 7.24 13.74 -2.63
N SER A 76 7.57 14.28 -1.46
CA SER A 76 6.63 14.50 -0.35
C SER A 76 5.42 15.36 -0.69
N LYS A 77 5.51 16.27 -1.68
CA LYS A 77 4.36 17.04 -2.19
C LYS A 77 3.29 16.16 -2.86
N VAL A 78 3.72 15.07 -3.48
CA VAL A 78 2.84 14.10 -4.17
C VAL A 78 2.41 13.00 -3.20
N TYR A 79 3.31 12.58 -2.31
CA TYR A 79 3.09 11.48 -1.38
C TYR A 79 2.84 11.91 0.07
N GLY A 80 2.16 13.05 0.26
CA GLY A 80 2.01 13.74 1.55
C GLY A 80 1.41 12.93 2.70
N ASN A 81 1.12 13.62 3.81
CA ASN A 81 0.67 12.96 5.04
C ASN A 81 -0.70 12.29 4.87
N ARG A 82 -0.74 10.97 5.08
CA ARG A 82 -1.93 10.12 4.89
C ARG A 82 -1.86 8.87 5.76
N ARG A 83 -2.97 8.15 5.82
CA ARG A 83 -3.03 6.82 6.44
C ARG A 83 -2.72 5.74 5.41
N VAL A 84 -1.87 4.81 5.79
CA VAL A 84 -1.51 3.64 4.99
C VAL A 84 -1.70 2.40 5.85
N ALA A 85 -2.68 1.58 5.50
CA ALA A 85 -2.87 0.27 6.10
C ALA A 85 -2.18 -0.79 5.24
N LEU A 86 -1.25 -1.52 5.84
CA LEU A 86 -0.50 -2.61 5.20
C LEU A 86 -1.03 -3.96 5.72
N ILE A 87 -1.62 -4.75 4.83
CA ILE A 87 -2.27 -6.01 5.20
C ILE A 87 -1.33 -7.16 4.87
N THR A 88 -0.85 -7.85 5.91
CA THR A 88 0.15 -8.92 5.83
C THR A 88 -0.38 -10.21 6.47
N ASN A 89 0.28 -11.34 6.22
CA ASN A 89 -0.06 -12.63 6.82
C ASN A 89 1.15 -13.52 7.16
N THR A 90 2.39 -13.07 6.93
CA THR A 90 3.59 -13.83 7.29
C THR A 90 4.57 -12.98 8.10
N PRO A 91 5.38 -13.60 8.99
CA PRO A 91 6.39 -12.89 9.77
C PRO A 91 7.37 -12.09 8.89
N ASN A 92 7.81 -12.64 7.76
CA ASN A 92 8.73 -11.95 6.86
C ASN A 92 8.13 -10.64 6.30
N GLN A 93 6.84 -10.64 5.94
CA GLN A 93 6.15 -9.42 5.51
C GLN A 93 6.06 -8.40 6.65
N VAL A 94 5.78 -8.86 7.88
CA VAL A 94 5.72 -7.99 9.06
C VAL A 94 7.06 -7.32 9.33
N VAL A 95 8.18 -8.05 9.21
CA VAL A 95 9.53 -7.48 9.39
C VAL A 95 9.80 -6.33 8.41
N SER A 96 9.65 -6.56 7.10
CA SER A 96 9.90 -5.53 6.08
C SER A 96 8.98 -4.32 6.24
N THR A 97 7.70 -4.55 6.52
CA THR A 97 6.72 -3.47 6.71
C THR A 97 6.92 -2.70 8.01
N THR A 98 7.45 -3.35 9.06
CA THR A 98 7.81 -2.70 10.33
C THR A 98 9.01 -1.77 10.15
N ILE A 99 10.05 -2.22 9.44
CA ILE A 99 11.21 -1.37 9.11
C ILE A 99 10.73 -0.14 8.34
N PHE A 100 9.88 -0.33 7.32
CA PHE A 100 9.29 0.78 6.58
C PHE A 100 8.49 1.73 7.48
N LYS A 101 7.62 1.20 8.36
CA LYS A 101 6.83 1.99 9.31
C LYS A 101 7.73 2.85 10.23
N MET A 102 8.80 2.27 10.76
CA MET A 102 9.72 2.97 11.66
C MET A 102 10.40 4.16 10.96
N ILE A 103 10.81 3.99 9.69
CA ILE A 103 11.46 5.07 8.93
C ILE A 103 10.44 6.17 8.54
N GLN A 104 9.19 5.79 8.24
CA GLN A 104 8.12 6.70 7.82
C GLN A 104 7.39 7.42 8.96
N GLN A 105 7.72 7.14 10.22
CA GLN A 105 6.96 7.59 11.40
C GLN A 105 6.70 9.11 11.44
N ASN A 106 7.53 9.92 10.78
CA ASN A 106 7.42 11.37 10.76
C ASN A 106 6.67 11.95 9.54
N THR A 107 6.32 11.13 8.53
CA THR A 107 5.78 11.60 7.25
C THR A 107 4.41 11.02 6.90
N SER A 108 4.07 9.83 7.38
CA SER A 108 2.77 9.20 7.17
C SER A 108 2.38 8.31 8.34
N GLN A 109 1.09 8.19 8.58
CA GLN A 109 0.57 7.22 9.55
C GLN A 109 0.52 5.85 8.87
N VAL A 110 1.46 4.98 9.19
CA VAL A 110 1.53 3.62 8.65
C VAL A 110 1.17 2.63 9.74
N GLU A 111 0.20 1.76 9.48
CA GLU A 111 -0.14 0.67 10.40
C GLU A 111 -0.22 -0.67 9.67
N ILE A 112 0.10 -1.75 10.40
CA ILE A 112 0.21 -3.11 9.86
C ILE A 112 -0.90 -3.95 10.48
N PHE A 113 -1.64 -4.67 9.64
CA PHE A 113 -2.79 -5.46 10.04
C PHE A 113 -2.70 -6.89 9.50
N SER A 114 -3.29 -7.83 10.24
CA SER A 114 -3.48 -9.22 9.80
C SER A 114 -4.85 -9.45 9.16
N THR A 115 -5.82 -8.57 9.39
CA THR A 115 -7.21 -8.65 8.92
C THR A 115 -7.60 -7.42 8.10
N ASN A 116 -8.48 -7.59 7.13
CA ASN A 116 -8.94 -6.49 6.29
C ASN A 116 -9.88 -5.57 7.09
N GLU A 117 -10.70 -6.16 7.96
CA GLU A 117 -11.74 -5.50 8.73
C GLU A 117 -11.14 -4.48 9.70
N SER A 118 -10.07 -4.85 10.41
CA SER A 118 -9.37 -3.95 11.34
C SER A 118 -8.63 -2.84 10.59
N ALA A 119 -8.05 -3.16 9.43
CA ALA A 119 -7.40 -2.16 8.59
C ALA A 119 -8.40 -1.10 8.08
N LEU A 120 -9.57 -1.53 7.59
CA LEU A 120 -10.62 -0.63 7.11
C LEU A 120 -11.21 0.21 8.23
N GLU A 121 -11.44 -0.39 9.41
CA GLU A 121 -11.91 0.33 10.59
C GLU A 121 -10.94 1.46 10.99
N TRP A 122 -9.63 1.16 11.01
CA TRP A 122 -8.60 2.13 11.35
C TRP A 122 -8.44 3.23 10.29
N LEU A 123 -8.57 2.89 9.01
CA LEU A 123 -8.53 3.86 7.92
C LEU A 123 -9.66 4.87 8.07
N ASN A 124 -10.90 4.37 8.12
CA ASN A 124 -12.11 5.16 8.37
C ASN A 124 -13.30 4.23 8.66
N SER A 125 -13.85 4.30 9.87
CA SER A 125 -14.98 3.47 10.31
C SER A 125 -16.29 3.69 9.53
N LYS A 126 -16.38 4.77 8.75
CA LYS A 126 -17.54 5.06 7.89
C LYS A 126 -17.48 4.40 6.52
N LEU A 127 -16.38 3.71 6.18
CA LEU A 127 -16.26 3.00 4.90
C LEU A 127 -17.24 1.83 4.83
N ASP A 128 -17.88 1.63 3.67
CA ASP A 128 -18.60 0.39 3.40
C ASP A 128 -17.58 -0.74 3.18
N LYS A 129 -17.34 -1.52 4.24
CA LYS A 129 -16.36 -2.62 4.21
C LYS A 129 -16.70 -3.66 3.15
N ASN A 130 -17.98 -3.93 2.90
CA ASN A 130 -18.38 -4.94 1.94
C ASN A 130 -18.08 -4.49 0.51
N GLU A 131 -18.30 -3.22 0.22
CA GLU A 131 -17.93 -2.62 -1.07
C GLU A 131 -16.42 -2.71 -1.30
N ILE A 132 -15.61 -2.29 -0.32
CA ILE A 132 -14.14 -2.35 -0.42
C ILE A 132 -13.64 -3.79 -0.60
N LEU A 133 -14.20 -4.74 0.13
CA LEU A 133 -13.82 -6.16 0.01
C LEU A 133 -14.23 -6.74 -1.35
N SER A 134 -15.39 -6.33 -1.90
CA SER A 134 -15.80 -6.72 -3.24
C SER A 134 -14.85 -6.18 -4.31
N VAL A 135 -14.47 -4.90 -4.18
CA VAL A 135 -13.46 -4.26 -5.02
C VAL A 135 -12.13 -5.00 -4.94
N LEU A 136 -11.65 -5.28 -3.73
CA LEU A 136 -10.41 -6.02 -3.51
C LEU A 136 -10.46 -7.39 -4.19
N ALA A 137 -11.56 -8.13 -4.06
CA ALA A 137 -11.73 -9.43 -4.71
C ALA A 137 -11.65 -9.33 -6.23
N LYS A 138 -12.21 -8.27 -6.85
CA LYS A 138 -12.07 -8.04 -8.30
C LYS A 138 -10.62 -7.81 -8.70
N LEU A 139 -9.86 -7.04 -7.92
CA LEU A 139 -8.43 -6.80 -8.19
C LEU A 139 -7.57 -8.07 -8.09
N MET A 140 -8.04 -9.11 -7.38
CA MET A 140 -7.36 -10.41 -7.27
C MET A 140 -7.54 -11.31 -8.50
N LEU A 141 -8.57 -11.04 -9.32
CA LEU A 141 -8.94 -11.88 -10.47
C LEU A 141 -8.32 -11.41 -11.80
N VAL A 142 -7.67 -10.24 -11.79
CA VAL A 142 -7.00 -9.62 -12.94
C VAL A 142 -5.50 -9.93 -12.91
#